data_AF-A0A2V9N2Y7-F1
#
_entry.id   AF-A0A2V9N2Y7-F1
#
_cell.length_a   1.000
_cell.length_b   1.000
_cell.length_c   1.000
_cell.angle_alpha   90.00
_cell.angle_beta   90.00
_cell.angle_gamma   90.00
#
_symmetry.space_group_name_H-M   'P 1'
#
loop_
_entity.id
_entity.type
_entity.pdbx_description
1 polymer ?
#
loop_
_entity_poly.entity_id
_entity_poly.type
_entity_poly.pdbx_seq_one_letter_code
_entity_poly.pdbx_strand_id
1 'polypeptide(L)'
;MSTPNSQRIKVEIKPKGRPILVDGIALAGKTFIIGGKFLKTVSLKDEWQEDIGDPEEVIRALKTAPSRLDLLKFCQRLPETEAKYPYYKEWRQVAAIPISTFQYWWDKQIRFRARNKLRKAEKLGVRIEEVRFDDDFIQGVAEIYNQSPIRRGKPFRHYGKDFATIKAELAIDLETAVFIAAYYDRELIGFIKFQIDDRYARITLILDKVVHRDKSPTNGMIAKAIEICAQRRIPYLTYYLWRRGDHGKFQESVGFERFPVPEYYVPLTMLGKIVLALRLHHGWKSMIPEQVFVWLLDLRGNWYAKKLAARSTSPVVKSPVSLSRS
;
A
#
# COMPACT_ATOMS: atom_id res chain seq x y z
N MET A 1 0.74 0.66 -39.39
CA MET A 1 1.08 0.10 -38.07
C MET A 1 -0.10 -0.70 -37.58
N SER A 2 0.08 -2.01 -37.43
CA SER A 2 -0.95 -2.95 -36.98
C SER A 2 -1.41 -2.57 -35.58
N THR A 3 -2.71 -2.38 -35.36
CA THR A 3 -3.25 -2.15 -34.01
C THR A 3 -2.88 -3.35 -33.14
N PRO A 4 -2.26 -3.17 -31.96
CA PRO A 4 -1.91 -4.29 -31.10
C PRO A 4 -3.16 -5.08 -30.75
N ASN A 5 -3.08 -6.40 -30.95
CA ASN A 5 -4.21 -7.29 -30.73
C ASN A 5 -4.61 -7.26 -29.25
N SER A 6 -5.85 -6.89 -28.95
CA SER A 6 -6.37 -6.87 -27.58
C SER A 6 -7.15 -8.15 -27.31
N GLN A 7 -6.81 -8.86 -26.24
CA GLN A 7 -7.48 -10.11 -25.88
C GLN A 7 -8.16 -9.97 -24.52
N ARG A 8 -9.45 -10.35 -24.46
CA ARG A 8 -10.15 -10.44 -23.17
C ARG A 8 -9.63 -11.63 -22.37
N ILE A 9 -9.39 -11.40 -21.08
CA ILE A 9 -8.91 -12.41 -20.15
C ILE A 9 -9.64 -12.30 -18.81
N LYS A 10 -9.58 -13.37 -18.01
CA LYS A 10 -9.93 -13.32 -16.59
C LYS A 10 -8.64 -13.15 -15.80
N VAL A 11 -8.65 -12.17 -14.89
CA VAL A 11 -7.48 -11.82 -14.07
C VAL A 11 -7.83 -12.12 -12.62
N GLU A 12 -7.02 -12.96 -11.97
CA GLU A 12 -7.09 -13.08 -10.52
C GLU A 12 -6.41 -11.87 -9.88
N ILE A 13 -7.16 -11.16 -9.03
CA ILE A 13 -6.63 -10.11 -8.17
C ILE A 13 -6.93 -10.47 -6.71
N LYS A 14 -6.07 -10.05 -5.78
CA LYS A 14 -6.23 -10.32 -4.34
C LYS A 14 -6.50 -9.03 -3.54
N PRO A 15 -7.57 -8.27 -3.83
CA PRO A 15 -7.88 -7.07 -3.07
C PRO A 15 -8.15 -7.47 -1.63
N LYS A 16 -7.31 -6.97 -0.71
CA LYS A 16 -7.41 -7.26 0.73
C LYS A 16 -7.17 -8.75 1.08
N GLY A 17 -6.41 -9.46 0.26
CA GLY A 17 -5.99 -10.84 0.53
C GLY A 17 -7.04 -11.91 0.22
N ARG A 18 -8.12 -11.58 -0.51
CA ARG A 18 -9.08 -12.56 -1.01
C ARG A 18 -9.00 -12.63 -2.53
N PRO A 19 -8.77 -13.80 -3.14
CA PRO A 19 -8.76 -13.92 -4.59
C PRO A 19 -10.15 -13.65 -5.14
N ILE A 20 -10.23 -12.76 -6.12
CA ILE A 20 -11.42 -12.55 -6.94
C ILE A 20 -10.99 -12.54 -8.40
N LEU A 21 -11.80 -13.14 -9.26
CA LEU A 21 -11.63 -13.06 -10.70
C LEU A 21 -12.34 -11.81 -11.22
N VAL A 22 -11.60 -10.96 -11.92
CA VAL A 22 -12.13 -9.79 -12.62
C VAL A 22 -11.93 -9.93 -14.12
N ASP A 23 -12.73 -9.19 -14.88
CA ASP A 23 -12.48 -9.04 -16.31
C ASP A 23 -11.22 -8.21 -16.53
N GLY A 24 -10.45 -8.57 -17.56
CA GLY A 24 -9.27 -7.84 -17.96
C GLY A 24 -9.01 -7.92 -19.46
N ILE A 25 -8.01 -7.17 -19.88
CA ILE A 25 -7.54 -7.08 -21.27
C ILE A 25 -6.03 -7.27 -21.25
N ALA A 26 -5.54 -8.26 -22.01
CA ALA A 26 -4.14 -8.36 -22.37
C ALA A 26 -3.89 -7.45 -23.58
N LEU A 27 -2.94 -6.54 -23.45
CA LEU A 27 -2.61 -5.55 -24.47
C LEU A 27 -1.14 -5.15 -24.35
N ALA A 28 -0.40 -5.20 -25.46
CA ALA A 28 1.02 -4.80 -25.53
C ALA A 28 1.90 -5.46 -24.44
N GLY A 29 1.68 -6.76 -24.19
CA GLY A 29 2.41 -7.51 -23.15
C GLY A 29 2.00 -7.21 -21.70
N LYS A 30 1.00 -6.35 -21.50
CA LYS A 30 0.54 -5.91 -20.17
C LYS A 30 -0.88 -6.38 -19.88
N THR A 31 -1.18 -6.47 -18.59
CA THR A 31 -2.52 -6.84 -18.12
C THR A 31 -3.25 -5.61 -17.59
N PHE A 32 -4.38 -5.29 -18.21
CA PHE A 32 -5.32 -4.28 -17.74
C PHE A 32 -6.50 -4.95 -17.04
N ILE A 33 -6.92 -4.39 -15.91
CA ILE A 33 -8.11 -4.82 -15.16
C ILE A 33 -9.29 -3.90 -15.46
N ILE A 34 -10.48 -4.49 -15.59
CA ILE A 34 -11.73 -3.76 -15.80
C ILE A 34 -12.50 -3.72 -14.47
N GLY A 35 -12.72 -2.50 -13.98
CA GLY A 35 -13.52 -2.22 -12.80
C GLY A 35 -14.84 -1.54 -13.14
N GLY A 36 -15.74 -1.52 -12.14
CA GLY A 36 -16.99 -0.77 -12.19
C GLY A 36 -18.17 -1.54 -12.82
N LYS A 37 -19.37 -1.23 -12.32
CA LYS A 37 -20.62 -1.82 -12.80
C LYS A 37 -21.20 -1.02 -13.97
N PHE A 38 -21.39 0.29 -13.76
CA PHE A 38 -22.01 1.21 -14.70
C PHE A 38 -21.01 2.01 -15.53
N LEU A 39 -19.96 2.53 -14.89
CA LEU A 39 -18.80 3.12 -15.55
C LEU A 39 -17.71 2.04 -15.65
N LYS A 40 -17.36 1.63 -16.86
CA LYS A 40 -16.29 0.64 -17.08
C LYS A 40 -14.93 1.34 -17.09
N THR A 41 -14.24 1.29 -15.96
CA THR A 41 -12.89 1.85 -15.82
C THR A 41 -11.87 0.77 -16.09
N VAL A 42 -10.94 1.02 -16.99
CA VAL A 42 -9.81 0.14 -17.28
C VAL A 42 -8.54 0.74 -16.69
N SER A 43 -7.75 -0.06 -15.98
CA SER A 43 -6.47 0.37 -15.41
C SER A 43 -5.42 -0.72 -15.46
N LEU A 44 -4.14 -0.33 -15.42
CA LEU A 44 -3.04 -1.30 -15.38
C LEU A 44 -3.11 -2.10 -14.07
N LYS A 45 -2.93 -3.43 -14.14
CA LYS A 45 -2.98 -4.32 -12.96
C LYS A 45 -1.87 -3.97 -11.97
N ASP A 46 -0.66 -3.85 -12.47
CA ASP A 46 0.56 -3.63 -11.71
C ASP A 46 1.03 -2.16 -11.86
N GLU A 47 0.11 -1.21 -11.63
CA GLU A 47 0.32 0.24 -11.83
C GLU A 47 1.48 0.85 -11.00
N TRP A 48 2.01 0.10 -10.03
CA TRP A 48 3.16 0.50 -9.21
C TRP A 48 4.47 -0.14 -9.68
N GLN A 49 4.44 -1.08 -10.62
CA GLN A 49 5.61 -1.82 -11.12
C GLN A 49 5.80 -1.59 -12.62
N GLU A 50 4.73 -1.27 -13.33
CA GLU A 50 4.74 -1.04 -14.77
C GLU A 50 4.22 0.35 -15.12
N ASP A 51 4.81 0.97 -16.13
CA ASP A 51 4.26 2.15 -16.78
C ASP A 51 3.38 1.75 -17.96
N ILE A 52 2.46 2.63 -18.37
CA ILE A 52 1.54 2.34 -19.48
C ILE A 52 2.25 2.13 -20.83
N GLY A 53 3.46 2.66 -21.03
CA GLY A 53 4.15 2.68 -22.32
C GLY A 53 3.68 3.86 -23.17
N ASP A 54 3.38 3.64 -24.45
CA ASP A 54 2.74 4.65 -25.32
C ASP A 54 1.22 4.71 -25.01
N PRO A 55 0.73 5.80 -24.39
CA PRO A 55 -0.69 5.92 -24.07
C PRO A 55 -1.57 6.00 -25.32
N GLU A 56 -1.12 6.60 -26.42
CA GLU A 56 -1.93 6.78 -27.63
C GLU A 56 -2.19 5.44 -28.33
N GLU A 57 -1.19 4.57 -28.36
CA GLU A 57 -1.36 3.19 -28.83
C GLU A 57 -2.37 2.43 -27.95
N VAL A 58 -2.22 2.53 -26.62
CA VAL A 58 -3.13 1.88 -25.67
C VAL A 58 -4.57 2.42 -25.82
N ILE A 59 -4.75 3.73 -25.94
CA ILE A 59 -6.07 4.37 -26.12
C ILE A 59 -6.73 3.88 -27.41
N ARG A 60 -6.00 3.83 -28.53
CA ARG A 60 -6.52 3.34 -29.82
C ARG A 60 -6.98 1.88 -29.74
N ALA A 61 -6.17 1.03 -29.12
CA ALA A 61 -6.52 -0.38 -28.93
C ALA A 61 -7.73 -0.57 -28.01
N LEU A 62 -7.79 0.16 -26.88
CA LEU A 62 -8.91 0.07 -25.94
C LEU A 62 -10.23 0.61 -26.53
N LYS A 63 -10.19 1.61 -27.42
CA LYS A 63 -11.37 2.10 -28.14
C LYS A 63 -11.95 1.09 -29.14
N THR A 64 -11.09 0.22 -29.67
CA THR A 64 -11.48 -0.83 -30.64
C THR A 64 -11.72 -2.19 -29.99
N ALA A 65 -11.53 -2.29 -28.67
CA ALA A 65 -11.74 -3.50 -27.91
C ALA A 65 -13.21 -3.96 -28.00
N PRO A 66 -13.48 -5.29 -27.99
CA PRO A 66 -14.83 -5.84 -28.10
C PRO A 66 -15.72 -5.56 -26.88
N SER A 67 -15.18 -4.93 -25.82
CA SER A 67 -15.93 -4.49 -24.64
C SER A 67 -16.08 -2.99 -24.63
N ARG A 68 -17.25 -2.51 -24.21
CA ARG A 68 -17.42 -1.12 -23.80
C ARG A 68 -16.51 -0.82 -22.61
N LEU A 69 -15.55 0.08 -22.80
CA LEU A 69 -14.70 0.66 -21.78
C LEU A 69 -14.93 2.17 -21.83
N ASP A 70 -15.25 2.79 -20.70
CA ASP A 70 -15.64 4.20 -20.68
C ASP A 70 -14.47 5.12 -20.31
N LEU A 71 -13.58 4.65 -19.41
CA LEU A 71 -12.52 5.47 -18.84
C LEU A 71 -11.24 4.66 -18.66
N LEU A 72 -10.14 5.11 -19.25
CA LEU A 72 -8.80 4.61 -18.95
C LEU A 72 -8.21 5.40 -17.78
N LYS A 73 -7.64 4.69 -16.80
CA LYS A 73 -6.90 5.25 -15.66
C LYS A 73 -5.50 4.66 -15.60
N PHE A 74 -4.49 5.51 -15.50
CA PHE A 74 -3.10 5.08 -15.28
C PHE A 74 -2.33 6.15 -14.51
N CYS A 75 -1.23 5.80 -13.86
CA CYS A 75 -0.39 6.76 -13.14
C CYS A 75 1.03 6.78 -13.68
N GLN A 76 1.70 7.92 -13.55
CA GLN A 76 3.16 7.96 -13.52
C GLN A 76 3.64 7.48 -12.16
N ARG A 77 4.82 6.85 -12.15
CA ARG A 77 5.47 6.39 -10.92
C ARG A 77 6.72 7.23 -10.65
N LEU A 78 7.20 7.19 -9.41
CA LEU A 78 8.45 7.87 -9.03
C LEU A 78 9.61 7.43 -9.94
N PRO A 79 10.55 8.32 -10.26
CA PRO A 79 10.67 9.71 -9.78
C PRO A 79 9.89 10.76 -10.59
N GLU A 80 8.99 10.35 -11.49
CA GLU A 80 8.35 11.23 -12.47
C GLU A 80 7.24 12.08 -11.86
N THR A 81 7.60 13.21 -11.25
CA THR A 81 6.68 14.15 -10.59
C THR A 81 6.13 15.24 -11.49
N GLU A 82 6.64 15.38 -12.72
CA GLU A 82 6.13 16.31 -13.72
C GLU A 82 5.19 15.62 -14.70
N ALA A 83 4.13 16.30 -15.12
CA ALA A 83 3.14 15.70 -16.00
C ALA A 83 3.68 15.55 -17.44
N LYS A 84 3.86 14.32 -17.90
CA LYS A 84 4.35 14.00 -19.26
C LYS A 84 3.27 14.03 -20.32
N TYR A 85 2.03 13.69 -19.94
CA TYR A 85 0.95 13.52 -20.90
C TYR A 85 -0.09 14.66 -20.83
N PRO A 86 -0.66 15.09 -21.98
CA PRO A 86 -1.62 16.18 -22.06
C PRO A 86 -3.06 15.75 -21.75
N TYR A 87 -3.25 14.77 -20.86
CA TYR A 87 -4.59 14.33 -20.45
C TYR A 87 -5.03 14.99 -19.14
N TYR A 88 -6.33 14.89 -18.84
CA TYR A 88 -6.81 15.24 -17.52
C TYR A 88 -6.06 14.41 -16.48
N LYS A 89 -5.58 15.10 -15.44
CA LYS A 89 -4.77 14.49 -14.40
C LYS A 89 -5.22 14.96 -13.03
N GLU A 90 -5.00 14.09 -12.06
CA GLU A 90 -5.10 14.40 -10.65
C GLU A 90 -3.78 14.07 -9.97
N TRP A 91 -3.46 14.81 -8.91
CA TRP A 91 -2.20 14.64 -8.21
C TRP A 91 -2.37 13.67 -7.04
N ARG A 92 -1.73 12.51 -7.16
CA ARG A 92 -1.58 11.55 -6.05
C ARG A 92 -0.36 11.94 -5.23
N GLN A 93 -0.53 12.04 -3.92
CA GLN A 93 0.59 12.32 -3.02
C GLN A 93 1.19 10.98 -2.59
N VAL A 94 2.33 10.61 -3.16
CA VAL A 94 3.10 9.43 -2.76
C VAL A 94 3.96 9.79 -1.56
N ALA A 95 3.94 8.94 -0.53
CA ALA A 95 4.87 9.03 0.58
C ALA A 95 6.16 8.33 0.18
N ALA A 96 7.26 9.08 0.01
CA ALA A 96 8.57 8.49 -0.29
C ALA A 96 9.69 9.21 0.46
N ILE A 97 10.79 8.48 0.69
CA ILE A 97 12.05 9.01 1.18
C ILE A 97 13.02 8.99 -0.01
N PRO A 98 13.56 10.12 -0.46
CA PRO A 98 14.70 10.12 -1.38
C PRO A 98 15.94 9.67 -0.62
N ILE A 99 16.66 8.69 -1.15
CA ILE A 99 17.77 8.02 -0.48
C ILE A 99 19.06 8.26 -1.28
N SER A 100 20.01 8.91 -0.62
CA SER A 100 21.39 9.06 -1.09
C SER A 100 22.34 8.18 -0.27
N THR A 101 22.43 8.45 1.03
CA THR A 101 23.17 7.64 2.01
C THR A 101 22.37 7.54 3.31
N PHE A 102 22.64 6.50 4.09
CA PHE A 102 22.05 6.39 5.43
C PHE A 102 22.44 7.56 6.33
N GLN A 103 23.68 8.05 6.23
CA GLN A 103 24.16 9.17 7.03
C GLN A 103 23.42 10.47 6.70
N TYR A 104 23.19 10.74 5.41
CA TYR A 104 22.41 11.90 4.99
C TYR A 104 20.98 11.84 5.56
N TRP A 105 20.33 10.68 5.47
CA TRP A 105 19.01 10.50 6.07
C TRP A 105 19.05 10.73 7.59
N TRP A 106 20.01 10.12 8.27
CA TRP A 106 20.18 10.22 9.71
C TRP A 106 20.37 11.65 10.16
N ASP A 107 21.18 12.44 9.46
CA ASP A 107 21.52 13.81 9.87
C ASP A 107 20.50 14.84 9.44
N LYS A 108 19.90 14.69 8.23
CA LYS A 108 19.14 15.75 7.56
C LYS A 108 17.65 15.46 7.39
N GLN A 109 17.22 14.21 7.29
CA GLN A 109 15.82 13.87 6.95
C GLN A 109 14.99 13.38 8.15
N ILE A 110 15.55 12.52 9.01
CA ILE A 110 14.84 12.05 10.20
C ILE A 110 14.68 13.15 11.25
N ARG A 111 13.49 13.29 11.84
CA ARG A 111 13.25 14.23 12.93
C ARG A 111 13.88 13.76 14.24
N PHE A 112 14.35 14.70 15.06
CA PHE A 112 15.00 14.46 16.36
C PHE A 112 14.24 13.46 17.26
N ARG A 113 12.90 13.60 17.39
CA ARG A 113 12.08 12.69 18.21
C ARG A 113 12.07 11.26 17.68
N ALA A 114 12.05 11.06 16.37
CA ALA A 114 12.12 9.73 15.77
C ALA A 114 13.52 9.14 15.92
N ARG A 115 14.57 9.95 15.74
CA ARG A 115 15.96 9.54 15.99
C ARG A 115 16.17 9.04 17.43
N ASN A 116 15.56 9.72 18.41
CA ASN A 116 15.61 9.29 19.81
C ASN A 116 14.84 7.97 20.05
N LYS A 117 13.77 7.69 19.30
CA LYS A 117 13.09 6.38 19.37
C LYS A 117 13.96 5.25 18.85
N LEU A 118 14.78 5.50 17.83
CA LEU A 118 15.75 4.52 17.32
C LEU A 118 16.79 4.17 18.38
N ARG A 119 17.42 5.20 18.96
CA ARG A 119 18.35 5.02 20.08
C ARG A 119 17.71 4.33 21.28
N LYS A 120 16.44 4.65 21.58
CA LYS A 120 15.67 3.98 22.64
C LYS A 120 15.47 2.49 22.34
N ALA A 121 15.08 2.14 21.11
CA ALA A 121 14.87 0.75 20.70
C ALA A 121 16.16 -0.07 20.90
N GLU A 122 17.29 0.46 20.42
CA GLU A 122 18.60 -0.14 20.58
C GLU A 122 19.00 -0.27 22.06
N LYS A 123 18.85 0.78 22.87
CA LYS A 123 19.14 0.75 24.31
C LYS A 123 18.26 -0.27 25.06
N LEU A 124 17.04 -0.49 24.59
CA LEU A 124 16.14 -1.51 25.10
C LEU A 124 16.41 -2.90 24.53
N GLY A 125 17.51 -3.12 23.80
CA GLY A 125 17.90 -4.45 23.31
C GLY A 125 17.10 -4.94 22.11
N VAL A 126 16.38 -4.07 21.40
CA VAL A 126 15.72 -4.46 20.15
C VAL A 126 16.76 -4.66 19.07
N ARG A 127 16.87 -5.89 18.54
CA ARG A 127 17.73 -6.24 17.41
C ARG A 127 16.94 -6.16 16.12
N ILE A 128 17.50 -5.57 15.08
CA ILE A 128 16.82 -5.36 13.80
C ILE A 128 17.75 -5.75 12.67
N GLU A 129 17.30 -6.67 11.83
CA GLU A 129 18.14 -7.26 10.80
C GLU A 129 17.33 -7.63 9.55
N GLU A 130 18.05 -7.73 8.42
CA GLU A 130 17.52 -8.37 7.22
C GLU A 130 17.49 -9.88 7.46
N VAL A 131 16.36 -10.52 7.19
CA VAL A 131 16.15 -11.95 7.44
C VAL A 131 15.80 -12.70 6.17
N ARG A 132 16.08 -14.00 6.18
CA ARG A 132 15.66 -14.90 5.10
C ARG A 132 14.18 -15.23 5.23
N PHE A 133 13.59 -15.63 4.11
CA PHE A 133 12.24 -16.19 4.09
C PHE A 133 12.31 -17.68 4.45
N ASP A 134 12.23 -17.99 5.74
CA ASP A 134 12.25 -19.34 6.29
C ASP A 134 11.07 -19.61 7.23
N ASP A 135 10.91 -20.87 7.65
CA ASP A 135 9.75 -21.29 8.43
C ASP A 135 9.72 -20.67 9.83
N ASP A 136 10.88 -20.39 10.43
CA ASP A 136 10.98 -19.74 11.73
C ASP A 136 10.49 -18.28 11.66
N PHE A 137 10.88 -17.55 10.62
CA PHE A 137 10.36 -16.20 10.37
C PHE A 137 8.85 -16.22 10.17
N ILE A 138 8.32 -17.17 9.37
CA ILE A 138 6.88 -17.28 9.10
C ILE A 138 6.10 -17.64 10.36
N GLN A 139 6.65 -18.51 11.21
CA GLN A 139 6.06 -18.84 12.49
C GLN A 139 5.94 -17.59 13.39
N GLY A 140 7.02 -16.79 13.46
CA GLY A 140 6.98 -15.51 14.17
C GLY A 140 5.94 -14.55 13.59
N VAL A 141 5.80 -14.47 12.27
CA VAL A 141 4.76 -13.64 11.62
C VAL A 141 3.36 -14.13 11.98
N ALA A 142 3.14 -15.45 12.05
CA ALA A 142 1.87 -16.03 12.45
C ALA A 142 1.49 -15.63 13.88
N GLU A 143 2.44 -15.57 14.81
CA GLU A 143 2.21 -15.06 16.16
C GLU A 143 1.81 -13.58 16.17
N ILE A 144 2.49 -12.74 15.37
CA ILE A 144 2.15 -11.32 15.22
C ILE A 144 0.73 -11.16 14.69
N TYR A 145 0.35 -12.00 13.72
CA TYR A 145 -0.99 -12.00 13.13
C TYR A 145 -2.08 -12.38 14.13
N ASN A 146 -1.79 -13.35 15.00
CA ASN A 146 -2.73 -13.93 15.95
C ASN A 146 -2.75 -13.27 17.33
N GLN A 147 -2.04 -12.17 17.54
CA GLN A 147 -2.06 -11.46 18.83
C GLN A 147 -3.43 -10.83 19.17
N SER A 148 -4.18 -10.35 18.16
CA SER A 148 -5.50 -9.77 18.41
C SER A 148 -6.42 -9.86 17.18
N PRO A 149 -7.68 -10.27 17.36
CA PRO A 149 -8.67 -10.30 16.29
C PRO A 149 -9.12 -8.91 15.84
N ILE A 150 -8.80 -7.87 16.61
CA ILE A 150 -9.15 -6.48 16.31
C ILE A 150 -7.89 -5.62 16.32
N ARG A 151 -7.62 -4.94 15.22
CA ARG A 151 -6.47 -4.01 15.12
C ARG A 151 -6.97 -2.67 14.60
N ARG A 152 -6.74 -1.61 15.40
CA ARG A 152 -7.20 -0.23 15.13
C ARG A 152 -8.71 -0.15 14.86
N GLY A 153 -9.51 -0.79 15.72
CA GLY A 153 -10.98 -0.74 15.66
C GLY A 153 -11.62 -1.51 14.50
N LYS A 154 -10.86 -2.34 13.78
CA LYS A 154 -11.38 -3.17 12.68
C LYS A 154 -10.98 -4.63 12.88
N PRO A 155 -11.82 -5.59 12.44
CA PRO A 155 -11.40 -6.98 12.37
C PRO A 155 -10.09 -7.10 11.60
N PHE A 156 -9.11 -7.75 12.21
CA PHE A 156 -7.80 -7.90 11.63
C PHE A 156 -7.81 -9.07 10.64
N ARG A 157 -7.61 -8.78 9.36
CA ARG A 157 -7.78 -9.77 8.28
C ARG A 157 -6.76 -10.90 8.28
N HIS A 158 -5.63 -10.69 8.96
CA HIS A 158 -4.58 -11.69 9.06
C HIS A 158 -4.78 -12.62 10.28
N TYR A 159 -5.70 -12.29 11.19
CA TYR A 159 -6.00 -13.10 12.35
C TYR A 159 -6.67 -14.42 11.96
N GLY A 160 -6.27 -15.51 12.60
CA GLY A 160 -6.80 -16.86 12.41
C GLY A 160 -6.34 -17.55 11.13
N LYS A 161 -5.35 -17.00 10.40
CA LYS A 161 -4.77 -17.66 9.24
C LYS A 161 -3.83 -18.78 9.69
N ASP A 162 -3.88 -19.90 8.98
CA ASP A 162 -2.93 -20.99 9.14
C ASP A 162 -1.56 -20.65 8.53
N PHE A 163 -0.55 -21.41 8.95
CA PHE A 163 0.84 -21.22 8.52
C PHE A 163 1.02 -21.29 7.00
N ALA A 164 0.40 -22.27 6.33
CA ALA A 164 0.57 -22.47 4.89
C ALA A 164 -0.01 -21.28 4.10
N THR A 165 -1.16 -20.77 4.51
CA THR A 165 -1.75 -19.56 3.93
C THR A 165 -0.85 -18.34 4.12
N ILE A 166 -0.27 -18.15 5.31
CA ILE A 166 0.63 -17.02 5.59
C ILE A 166 1.89 -17.12 4.73
N LYS A 167 2.50 -18.32 4.65
CA LYS A 167 3.67 -18.59 3.82
C LYS A 167 3.39 -18.28 2.36
N ALA A 168 2.28 -18.79 1.81
CA ALA A 168 1.89 -18.56 0.42
C ALA A 168 1.66 -17.07 0.09
N GLU A 169 1.04 -16.30 1.00
CA GLU A 169 0.83 -14.86 0.81
C GLU A 169 2.13 -14.05 0.87
N LEU A 170 3.03 -14.40 1.79
CA LEU A 170 4.30 -13.70 1.93
C LEU A 170 5.29 -14.09 0.83
N ALA A 171 5.15 -15.27 0.21
CA ALA A 171 5.95 -15.71 -0.93
C ALA A 171 5.58 -15.05 -2.27
N ILE A 172 4.51 -14.25 -2.34
CA ILE A 172 4.16 -13.51 -3.56
C ILE A 172 5.29 -12.53 -3.89
N ASP A 173 5.82 -12.58 -5.12
CA ASP A 173 6.95 -11.78 -5.61
C ASP A 173 8.21 -11.94 -4.75
N LEU A 174 8.51 -13.17 -4.31
CA LEU A 174 9.61 -13.46 -3.39
C LEU A 174 10.99 -13.04 -3.93
N GLU A 175 11.19 -13.16 -5.25
CA GLU A 175 12.48 -12.86 -5.91
C GLU A 175 12.94 -11.40 -5.71
N THR A 176 12.00 -10.47 -5.61
CA THR A 176 12.27 -9.04 -5.41
C THR A 176 11.93 -8.57 -4.01
N ALA A 177 11.49 -9.47 -3.13
CA ALA A 177 11.11 -9.15 -1.77
C ALA A 177 12.31 -9.14 -0.82
N VAL A 178 12.31 -8.17 0.09
CA VAL A 178 13.23 -8.11 1.23
C VAL A 178 12.41 -8.13 2.51
N PHE A 179 12.88 -8.93 3.46
CA PHE A 179 12.28 -9.05 4.80
C PHE A 179 13.20 -8.45 5.85
N ILE A 180 12.64 -7.61 6.69
CA ILE A 180 13.31 -7.09 7.88
C ILE A 180 12.52 -7.58 9.09
N ALA A 181 13.23 -8.04 10.10
CA ALA A 181 12.67 -8.46 11.37
C ALA A 181 13.16 -7.56 12.50
N ALA A 182 12.30 -7.37 13.50
CA ALA A 182 12.67 -6.82 14.79
C ALA A 182 12.47 -7.88 15.86
N TYR A 183 13.52 -8.14 16.63
CA TYR A 183 13.54 -9.08 17.74
C TYR A 183 13.75 -8.37 19.06
N TYR A 184 13.09 -8.85 20.10
CA TYR A 184 13.39 -8.53 21.49
C TYR A 184 13.66 -9.85 22.20
N ASP A 185 14.87 -9.98 22.76
CA ASP A 185 15.44 -11.27 23.15
C ASP A 185 15.42 -12.29 21.99
N ARG A 186 14.61 -13.34 22.09
CA ARG A 186 14.41 -14.38 21.06
C ARG A 186 13.08 -14.26 20.32
N GLU A 187 12.23 -13.31 20.71
CA GLU A 187 10.87 -13.18 20.19
C GLU A 187 10.83 -12.25 18.98
N LEU A 188 10.18 -12.66 17.88
CA LEU A 188 9.86 -11.77 16.78
C LEU A 188 8.76 -10.79 17.21
N ILE A 189 9.10 -9.51 17.28
CA ILE A 189 8.19 -8.44 17.72
C ILE A 189 7.73 -7.52 16.59
N GLY A 190 8.26 -7.66 15.38
CA GLY A 190 7.81 -6.94 14.21
C GLY A 190 8.50 -7.38 12.93
N PHE A 191 7.89 -7.05 11.79
CA PHE A 191 8.51 -7.27 10.49
C PHE A 191 8.09 -6.20 9.46
N ILE A 192 8.92 -6.06 8.44
CA ILE A 192 8.62 -5.38 7.17
C ILE A 192 8.81 -6.39 6.03
N LYS A 193 7.88 -6.37 5.07
CA LYS A 193 8.12 -6.84 3.71
C LYS A 193 8.13 -5.62 2.80
N PHE A 194 9.20 -5.43 2.05
CA PHE A 194 9.22 -4.45 0.96
C PHE A 194 9.72 -5.09 -0.33
N GLN A 195 9.25 -4.57 -1.46
CA GLN A 195 9.62 -5.03 -2.79
C GLN A 195 10.61 -4.04 -3.39
N ILE A 196 11.64 -4.55 -4.06
CA ILE A 196 12.54 -3.74 -4.87
C ILE A 196 12.00 -3.78 -6.30
N ASP A 197 11.42 -2.65 -6.73
CA ASP A 197 10.96 -2.46 -8.10
C ASP A 197 12.12 -1.86 -8.95
N ASP A 198 11.86 -1.62 -10.24
CA ASP A 198 12.82 -1.08 -11.22
C ASP A 198 13.45 0.27 -10.81
N ARG A 199 12.68 1.14 -10.15
CA ARG A 199 13.07 2.54 -9.85
C ARG A 199 13.09 2.88 -8.37
N TYR A 200 12.46 2.08 -7.52
CA TYR A 200 12.32 2.37 -6.08
C TYR A 200 11.99 1.09 -5.29
N ALA A 201 12.16 1.15 -3.97
CA ALA A 201 11.67 0.14 -3.05
C ALA A 201 10.29 0.54 -2.50
N ARG A 202 9.39 -0.42 -2.31
CA ARG A 202 8.03 -0.20 -1.81
C ARG A 202 7.70 -1.08 -0.63
N ILE A 203 7.39 -0.46 0.51
CA ILE A 203 6.91 -1.17 1.70
C ILE A 203 5.50 -1.70 1.43
N THR A 204 5.37 -3.02 1.33
CA THR A 204 4.09 -3.70 1.09
C THR A 204 3.41 -4.10 2.40
N LEU A 205 4.18 -4.52 3.39
CA LEU A 205 3.69 -4.87 4.72
C LEU A 205 4.64 -4.32 5.80
N ILE A 206 4.05 -3.80 6.88
CA ILE A 206 4.77 -3.37 8.07
C ILE A 206 3.87 -3.57 9.29
N LEU A 207 4.28 -4.45 10.20
CA LEU A 207 3.50 -4.82 11.37
C LEU A 207 4.42 -5.12 12.56
N ASP A 208 3.96 -4.72 13.75
CA ASP A 208 4.61 -4.97 15.04
C ASP A 208 3.64 -5.60 16.06
N LYS A 209 4.16 -6.24 17.10
CA LYS A 209 3.38 -6.68 18.26
C LYS A 209 2.95 -5.44 19.06
N VAL A 210 1.65 -5.34 19.37
CA VAL A 210 1.07 -4.22 20.11
C VAL A 210 1.72 -4.04 21.48
N VAL A 211 2.02 -5.15 22.14
CA VAL A 211 2.64 -5.19 23.48
C VAL A 211 4.10 -4.71 23.50
N HIS A 212 4.78 -4.61 22.35
CA HIS A 212 6.17 -4.10 22.25
C HIS A 212 6.24 -2.72 21.57
N ARG A 213 5.12 -2.02 21.35
CA ARG A 213 5.13 -0.69 20.70
C ARG A 213 5.92 0.35 21.48
N ASP A 214 6.00 0.21 22.80
CA ASP A 214 6.80 1.05 23.71
C ASP A 214 8.30 1.06 23.34
N LYS A 215 8.78 -0.02 22.69
CA LYS A 215 10.15 -0.22 22.22
C LYS A 215 10.39 0.32 20.81
N SER A 216 9.37 0.88 20.17
CA SER A 216 9.45 1.52 18.85
C SER A 216 10.00 0.66 17.68
N PRO A 217 9.67 -0.64 17.58
CA PRO A 217 10.24 -1.54 16.56
C PRO A 217 10.03 -1.04 15.12
N THR A 218 8.84 -0.50 14.82
CA THR A 218 8.51 0.07 13.51
C THR A 218 9.50 1.17 13.06
N ASN A 219 10.01 2.01 13.98
CA ASN A 219 10.95 3.07 13.59
C ASN A 219 12.28 2.46 13.16
N GLY A 220 12.77 1.49 13.93
CA GLY A 220 14.04 0.83 13.63
C GLY A 220 13.99 -0.03 12.37
N MET A 221 12.88 -0.71 12.11
CA MET A 221 12.73 -1.46 10.85
C MET A 221 12.73 -0.54 9.62
N ILE A 222 12.13 0.67 9.71
CA ILE A 222 12.22 1.67 8.63
C ILE A 222 13.65 2.17 8.48
N ALA A 223 14.37 2.42 9.57
CA ALA A 223 15.78 2.80 9.51
C ALA A 223 16.60 1.72 8.78
N LYS A 224 16.39 0.44 9.11
CA LYS A 224 17.06 -0.68 8.42
C LYS A 224 16.66 -0.77 6.95
N ALA A 225 15.41 -0.50 6.60
CA ALA A 225 14.98 -0.46 5.19
C ALA A 225 15.73 0.62 4.40
N ILE A 226 15.93 1.80 5.00
CA ILE A 226 16.68 2.91 4.39
C ILE A 226 18.16 2.54 4.26
N GLU A 227 18.75 1.91 5.28
CA GLU A 227 20.12 1.40 5.23
C GLU A 227 20.32 0.43 4.05
N ILE A 228 19.43 -0.55 3.91
CA ILE A 228 19.46 -1.53 2.80
C ILE A 228 19.29 -0.83 1.46
N CYS A 229 18.34 0.13 1.35
CA CYS A 229 18.16 0.90 0.12
C CYS A 229 19.41 1.70 -0.25
N ALA A 230 20.05 2.35 0.73
CA ALA A 230 21.29 3.09 0.50
C ALA A 230 22.44 2.18 0.04
N GLN A 231 22.61 1.02 0.69
CA GLN A 231 23.62 0.02 0.32
C GLN A 231 23.40 -0.52 -1.11
N ARG A 232 22.14 -0.79 -1.47
CA ARG A 232 21.75 -1.29 -2.81
C ARG A 232 21.57 -0.18 -3.84
N ARG A 233 21.89 1.08 -3.50
CA ARG A 233 21.75 2.26 -4.38
C ARG A 233 20.33 2.45 -4.95
N ILE A 234 19.32 2.11 -4.14
CA ILE A 234 17.91 2.31 -4.47
C ILE A 234 17.54 3.76 -4.11
N PRO A 235 17.12 4.58 -5.08
CA PRO A 235 17.03 6.04 -4.89
C PRO A 235 15.80 6.48 -4.09
N TYR A 236 14.77 5.63 -3.95
CA TYR A 236 13.58 5.96 -3.17
C TYR A 236 13.06 4.75 -2.39
N LEU A 237 12.58 5.00 -1.16
CA LEU A 237 11.74 4.07 -0.41
C LEU A 237 10.34 4.67 -0.27
N THR A 238 9.33 4.01 -0.80
CA THR A 238 7.93 4.46 -0.75
C THR A 238 7.06 3.61 0.17
N TYR A 239 6.06 4.27 0.76
CA TYR A 239 5.00 3.64 1.54
C TYR A 239 3.61 4.01 0.97
N TYR A 240 3.45 3.79 -0.35
CA TYR A 240 2.26 4.10 -1.14
C TYR A 240 1.81 5.57 -0.99
N LEU A 241 0.51 5.81 -0.88
CA LEU A 241 -0.07 7.14 -0.79
C LEU A 241 0.06 7.72 0.62
N TRP A 242 0.41 8.99 0.67
CA TRP A 242 0.38 9.81 1.87
C TRP A 242 -1.03 9.79 2.48
N ARG A 243 -1.12 9.51 3.78
CA ARG A 243 -2.39 9.56 4.52
C ARG A 243 -2.43 10.75 5.47
N ARG A 244 -3.62 11.32 5.65
CA ARG A 244 -3.87 12.37 6.65
C ARG A 244 -3.85 11.79 8.08
N GLY A 245 -3.70 12.68 9.07
CA GLY A 245 -3.72 12.33 10.50
C GLY A 245 -2.40 11.76 11.02
N ASP A 246 -2.48 10.99 12.11
CA ASP A 246 -1.30 10.46 12.84
C ASP A 246 -0.37 9.61 11.96
N HIS A 247 -0.90 8.95 10.93
CA HIS A 247 -0.10 8.17 10.00
C HIS A 247 0.86 9.04 9.17
N GLY A 248 0.38 10.18 8.68
CA GLY A 248 1.20 11.14 7.95
C GLY A 248 2.24 11.80 8.87
N LYS A 249 1.87 12.14 10.12
CA LYS A 249 2.82 12.66 11.12
C LYS A 249 3.94 11.66 11.43
N PHE A 250 3.59 10.37 11.51
CA PHE A 250 4.57 9.30 11.67
C PHE A 250 5.52 9.19 10.47
N GLN A 251 4.97 9.13 9.25
CA GLN A 251 5.73 9.10 8.00
C GLN A 251 6.71 10.28 7.93
N GLU A 252 6.22 11.50 8.17
CA GLU A 252 7.04 12.71 8.20
C GLU A 252 8.13 12.66 9.27
N SER A 253 7.84 12.09 10.44
CA SER A 253 8.83 12.01 11.54
C SER A 253 10.04 11.14 11.20
N VAL A 254 9.86 10.12 10.37
CA VAL A 254 10.94 9.22 9.92
C VAL A 254 11.55 9.62 8.58
N GLY A 255 11.16 10.79 8.04
CA GLY A 255 11.77 11.38 6.84
C GLY A 255 11.01 11.14 5.54
N PHE A 256 9.79 10.60 5.56
CA PHE A 256 8.96 10.58 4.34
C PHE A 256 8.51 11.99 3.97
N GLU A 257 8.55 12.25 2.67
CA GLU A 257 8.08 13.47 2.04
C GLU A 257 6.89 13.16 1.12
N ARG A 258 6.20 14.21 0.68
CA ARG A 258 5.07 14.12 -0.23
C ARG A 258 5.55 14.38 -1.65
N PHE A 259 5.48 13.36 -2.49
CA PHE A 259 5.79 13.48 -3.91
C PHE A 259 4.49 13.49 -4.72
N PRO A 260 4.17 14.60 -5.42
CA PRO A 260 3.02 14.63 -6.32
C PRO A 260 3.35 13.84 -7.58
N VAL A 261 2.60 12.77 -7.84
CA VAL A 261 2.66 12.03 -9.10
C VAL A 261 1.31 12.11 -9.82
N PRO A 262 1.29 12.31 -11.14
CA PRO A 262 0.04 12.43 -11.87
C PRO A 262 -0.63 11.07 -12.07
N GLU A 263 -1.91 11.00 -11.74
CA GLU A 263 -2.85 9.97 -12.17
C GLU A 263 -3.71 10.54 -13.29
N TYR A 264 -3.65 9.90 -14.46
CA TYR A 264 -4.31 10.32 -15.67
C TYR A 264 -5.63 9.60 -15.85
N TYR A 265 -6.59 10.33 -16.40
CA TYR A 265 -7.89 9.81 -16.80
C TYR A 265 -8.17 10.18 -18.25
N VAL A 266 -8.39 9.18 -19.08
CA VAL A 266 -8.66 9.35 -20.51
C VAL A 266 -10.04 8.80 -20.84
N PRO A 267 -10.98 9.65 -21.30
CA PRO A 267 -12.30 9.18 -21.68
C PRO A 267 -12.22 8.38 -22.99
N LEU A 268 -12.70 7.15 -22.96
CA LEU A 268 -12.76 6.26 -24.12
C LEU A 268 -14.12 6.36 -24.84
N THR A 269 -15.18 6.76 -24.12
CA THR A 269 -16.54 6.95 -24.64
C THR A 269 -17.10 8.34 -24.31
N MET A 270 -18.24 8.70 -24.91
CA MET A 270 -18.99 9.91 -24.53
C MET A 270 -19.43 9.90 -23.07
N LEU A 271 -19.82 8.73 -22.52
CA LEU A 271 -20.12 8.60 -21.09
C LEU A 271 -18.88 8.93 -20.24
N GLY A 272 -17.71 8.41 -20.62
CA GLY A 272 -16.45 8.74 -19.95
C GLY A 272 -16.16 10.25 -19.94
N LYS A 273 -16.40 10.93 -21.07
CA LYS A 273 -16.24 12.39 -21.17
C LYS A 273 -17.15 13.14 -20.20
N ILE A 274 -18.43 12.79 -20.15
CA ILE A 274 -19.42 13.42 -19.25
C ILE A 274 -19.04 13.20 -17.79
N VAL A 275 -18.75 11.95 -17.42
CA VAL A 275 -18.39 11.58 -16.04
C VAL A 275 -17.13 12.31 -15.59
N LEU A 276 -16.13 12.43 -16.47
CA LEU A 276 -14.89 13.13 -16.16
C LEU A 276 -15.10 14.64 -16.03
N ALA A 277 -15.87 15.25 -16.94
CA ALA A 277 -16.21 16.68 -16.88
C ALA A 277 -16.96 17.04 -15.59
N LEU A 278 -17.84 16.15 -15.11
CA LEU A 278 -18.58 16.30 -13.86
C LEU A 278 -17.84 15.80 -12.62
N ARG A 279 -16.60 15.29 -12.75
CA ARG A 279 -15.79 14.67 -11.69
C ARG A 279 -16.49 13.51 -10.94
N LEU A 280 -17.35 12.77 -11.64
CA LEU A 280 -18.10 11.63 -11.06
C LEU A 280 -17.29 10.32 -11.07
N HIS A 281 -16.07 10.33 -11.62
CA HIS A 281 -15.18 9.15 -11.69
C HIS A 281 -14.63 8.72 -10.32
N HIS A 282 -14.68 9.58 -9.30
CA HIS A 282 -14.32 9.23 -7.92
C HIS A 282 -15.31 8.24 -7.25
N GLY A 283 -16.46 8.01 -7.90
CA GLY A 283 -17.52 7.12 -7.45
C GLY A 283 -18.44 7.75 -6.40
N TRP A 284 -19.60 7.13 -6.18
CA TRP A 284 -20.65 7.68 -5.32
C TRP A 284 -20.23 8.03 -3.89
N LYS A 285 -19.17 7.39 -3.35
CA LYS A 285 -18.69 7.65 -2.00
C LYS A 285 -18.07 9.04 -1.83
N SER A 286 -17.48 9.60 -2.87
CA SER A 286 -16.94 10.97 -2.81
C SER A 286 -18.04 12.04 -2.81
N MET A 287 -19.28 11.65 -3.11
CA MET A 287 -20.45 12.53 -3.07
C MET A 287 -21.10 12.57 -1.68
N ILE A 288 -20.67 11.70 -0.75
CA ILE A 288 -21.18 11.69 0.62
C ILE A 288 -20.46 12.80 1.41
N PRO A 289 -21.19 13.71 2.09
CA PRO A 289 -20.58 14.70 2.96
C PRO A 289 -19.71 14.05 4.05
N GLU A 290 -18.55 14.65 4.34
CA GLU A 290 -17.54 14.10 5.27
C GLU A 290 -18.14 13.74 6.65
N GLN A 291 -19.04 14.58 7.17
CA GLN A 291 -19.69 14.38 8.46
C GLN A 291 -20.50 13.07 8.51
N VAL A 292 -21.23 12.77 7.43
CA VAL A 292 -22.03 11.54 7.29
C VAL A 292 -21.10 10.33 7.16
N PHE A 293 -20.01 10.47 6.40
CA PHE A 293 -19.03 9.40 6.23
C PHE A 293 -18.37 9.02 7.57
N VAL A 294 -17.95 10.01 8.38
CA VAL A 294 -17.38 9.78 9.72
C VAL A 294 -18.37 9.07 10.63
N TRP A 295 -19.63 9.54 10.68
CA TRP A 295 -20.67 8.90 11.50
C TRP A 295 -20.90 7.42 11.12
N LEU A 296 -20.93 7.11 9.82
CA LEU A 296 -21.03 5.73 9.32
C LEU A 296 -19.82 4.86 9.71
N LEU A 297 -18.62 5.45 9.76
CA LEU A 297 -17.42 4.73 10.20
C LEU A 297 -17.49 4.35 11.68
N ASP A 298 -17.98 5.25 12.52
CA ASP A 298 -18.11 5.04 13.98
C ASP A 298 -19.16 3.98 14.31
N LEU A 299 -20.34 4.07 13.69
CA LEU A 299 -21.38 3.04 13.81
C LEU A 299 -20.86 1.66 13.46
N ARG A 300 -20.11 1.56 12.35
CA ARG A 300 -19.51 0.31 11.91
C ARG A 300 -18.48 -0.21 12.91
N GLY A 301 -17.64 0.66 13.48
CA GLY A 301 -16.66 0.30 14.51
C GLY A 301 -17.34 -0.32 15.73
N ASN A 302 -18.38 0.34 16.24
CA ASN A 302 -19.16 -0.11 17.39
C ASN A 302 -19.86 -1.44 17.12
N TRP A 303 -20.40 -1.64 15.92
CA TRP A 303 -21.04 -2.89 15.54
C TRP A 303 -20.05 -4.07 15.52
N TYR A 304 -18.86 -3.90 14.93
CA TYR A 304 -17.84 -4.95 14.93
C TYR A 304 -17.36 -5.29 16.34
N ALA A 305 -17.17 -4.28 17.19
CA ALA A 305 -16.80 -4.49 18.59
C ALA A 305 -17.85 -5.32 19.34
N LYS A 306 -19.14 -4.99 19.19
CA LYS A 306 -20.25 -5.75 19.81
C LYS A 306 -20.36 -7.18 19.26
N LYS A 307 -20.28 -7.35 17.94
CA LYS A 307 -20.40 -8.66 17.28
C LYS A 307 -19.28 -9.64 17.66
N LEU A 308 -18.07 -9.14 17.88
CA LEU A 308 -16.92 -9.97 18.26
C LEU A 308 -16.86 -10.22 19.76
N ALA A 309 -17.26 -9.25 20.60
CA ALA A 309 -17.42 -9.48 22.05
C ALA A 309 -18.45 -10.57 22.35
N ALA A 310 -19.49 -10.70 21.54
CA ALA A 310 -20.47 -11.79 21.63
C ALA A 310 -19.94 -13.17 21.17
N ARG A 311 -18.70 -13.25 20.65
CA ARG A 311 -18.11 -14.47 20.05
C ARG A 311 -16.78 -14.91 20.70
N SER A 312 -16.22 -14.16 21.65
CA SER A 312 -14.90 -14.45 22.25
C SER A 312 -14.94 -14.49 23.77
N THR A 313 -14.37 -15.55 24.37
CA THR A 313 -14.12 -15.71 25.82
C THR A 313 -12.83 -15.02 26.31
N SER A 314 -12.13 -14.26 25.46
CA SER A 314 -10.92 -13.52 25.82
C SER A 314 -11.10 -12.00 25.70
N PRO A 315 -10.51 -11.20 26.62
CA PRO A 315 -10.76 -9.76 26.67
C PRO A 315 -10.21 -9.03 25.43
N VAL A 316 -11.08 -8.24 24.79
CA VAL A 316 -10.73 -7.35 23.68
C VAL A 316 -9.86 -6.20 24.21
N VAL A 317 -8.57 -6.21 23.89
CA VAL A 317 -7.68 -5.06 24.15
C VAL A 317 -8.09 -3.90 23.24
N LYS A 318 -8.79 -2.92 23.81
CA LYS A 318 -9.12 -1.67 23.14
C LYS A 318 -7.83 -0.87 22.90
N SER A 319 -7.35 -0.83 21.66
CA SER A 319 -6.45 0.25 21.25
C SER A 319 -7.27 1.54 21.14
N PRO A 320 -6.90 2.64 21.82
CA PRO A 320 -7.59 3.91 21.63
C PRO A 320 -7.51 4.29 20.16
N VAL A 321 -8.67 4.61 19.58
CA VAL A 321 -8.74 5.30 18.31
C VAL A 321 -8.32 6.73 18.61
N SER A 322 -7.05 7.07 18.36
CA SER A 322 -6.63 8.47 18.31
C SER A 322 -7.20 9.09 17.03
N LEU A 323 -8.48 9.48 17.10
CA LEU A 323 -8.97 10.59 16.31
C LEU A 323 -8.61 11.82 17.13
N SER A 324 -7.45 12.41 16.86
CA SER A 324 -7.22 13.79 17.26
C SER A 324 -8.35 14.61 16.66
N ARG A 325 -9.21 15.14 17.52
CA ARG A 325 -10.09 16.26 17.15
C ARG A 325 -9.19 17.35 16.57
N SER A 326 -9.64 17.86 15.42
CA SER A 326 -9.25 19.09 14.71
C SER A 326 -8.09 19.88 15.31
#